data_AF-A0A814K643-F1
#
_entry.id   AF-A0A814K643-F1
#
_cell.length_a   1.000
_cell.length_b   1.000
_cell.length_c   1.000
_cell.angle_alpha   90.00
_cell.angle_beta   90.00
_cell.angle_gamma   90.00
#
_symmetry.space_group_name_H-M   'P 1'
#
loop_
_entity.id
_entity.type
_entity.pdbx_description
1 polymer ?
#
loop_
_entity_poly.entity_id
_entity_poly.type
_entity_poly.pdbx_seq_one_letter_code
_entity_poly.pdbx_strand_id
1 'polypeptide(L)'
;MIADYFGIENRQKISNICIQVRKAMIKDFVPNFLGARSLTREEWLEQNTGIIKKLFDLSEQQFAIVADGTYCYCQKSSSNFVQRKLYSGHKKRHLIKPFVITAANGKIIDVYGPFYEVDNDASIFLEILQKDKDLKNLLKKDDLAILDRGFLDCISELKSKYQLNARIPTCIRNKNQFSSEEANQTRLVTKCRYVVEVVNRIFKQQFKALDQIQNKMIPDIIDDYRIAASLINCFFSDKISDKNDWEEKAELMKSKLNTKNNLNRYLDIRSSSYMFTKIEHCKDLGFPKLILDQIRKHITFGNYQLEQAYGYLADHLNTEGDYEFYTCNQLFDEEDKKIIFTKIQSRHCNSEKYKVFVMFSPNTGKYPIFLGFVAVKFNQENIPKPGYTIKRYMMKCQNGSDDDNISENDAPSNSDLMDSTIKRSISFSSENQNNPVPYRK
;
A
#
# COMPACT_ATOMS: atom_id res chain seq x y z
N MET A 1 -2.95 -30.93 -20.83
CA MET A 1 -3.92 -30.45 -19.83
C MET A 1 -5.04 -29.64 -20.50
N ILE A 2 -4.84 -28.40 -20.97
CA ILE A 2 -5.91 -27.64 -21.65
C ILE A 2 -6.38 -28.32 -22.95
N ALA A 3 -5.45 -28.75 -23.80
CA ALA A 3 -5.78 -29.44 -25.04
C ALA A 3 -6.64 -30.69 -24.78
N ASP A 4 -6.28 -31.46 -23.75
CA ASP A 4 -7.00 -32.66 -23.33
C ASP A 4 -8.40 -32.32 -22.78
N TYR A 5 -8.55 -31.23 -22.00
CA TYR A 5 -9.85 -30.75 -21.50
C TYR A 5 -10.82 -30.32 -22.61
N PHE A 6 -10.30 -29.81 -23.74
CA PHE A 6 -11.11 -29.32 -24.86
C PHE A 6 -11.14 -30.28 -26.06
N GLY A 7 -10.61 -31.50 -25.93
CA GLY A 7 -10.56 -32.48 -27.03
C GLY A 7 -9.73 -32.01 -28.23
N ILE A 8 -8.72 -31.16 -28.00
CA ILE A 8 -7.84 -30.63 -29.05
C ILE A 8 -6.62 -31.54 -29.15
N GLU A 9 -6.54 -32.30 -30.24
CA GLU A 9 -5.49 -33.30 -30.47
C GLU A 9 -4.07 -32.73 -30.44
N ASN A 10 -3.88 -31.51 -30.95
CA ASN A 10 -2.57 -30.88 -31.04
C ASN A 10 -2.44 -29.72 -30.04
N ARG A 11 -1.57 -29.89 -29.03
CA ARG A 11 -1.25 -28.84 -28.04
C ARG A 11 -0.72 -27.55 -28.66
N GLN A 12 -0.03 -27.63 -29.81
CA GLN A 12 0.44 -26.46 -30.55
C GLN A 12 -0.73 -25.60 -31.06
N LYS A 13 -1.88 -26.22 -31.37
CA LYS A 13 -3.09 -25.51 -31.80
C LYS A 13 -3.59 -24.55 -30.72
N ILE A 14 -3.50 -24.94 -29.44
CA ILE A 14 -3.83 -24.05 -28.31
C ILE A 14 -2.94 -22.81 -28.31
N SER A 15 -1.63 -23.00 -28.43
CA SER A 15 -0.68 -21.88 -28.46
C SER A 15 -0.97 -20.94 -29.63
N ASN A 16 -1.27 -21.50 -30.81
CA ASN A 16 -1.59 -20.71 -31.99
C ASN A 16 -2.89 -19.91 -31.81
N ILE A 17 -3.92 -20.51 -31.19
CA ILE A 17 -5.17 -19.82 -30.86
C ILE A 17 -4.90 -18.67 -29.89
N CYS A 18 -4.16 -18.89 -28.80
CA CYS A 18 -3.82 -17.82 -27.85
C CYS A 18 -3.09 -16.65 -28.53
N ILE A 19 -2.15 -16.94 -29.42
CA ILE A 19 -1.44 -15.91 -30.20
C ILE A 19 -2.40 -15.14 -31.11
N GLN A 20 -3.32 -15.82 -31.80
CA GLN A 20 -4.32 -15.18 -32.66
C GLN A 20 -5.26 -14.29 -31.86
N VAL A 21 -5.77 -14.77 -30.72
CA VAL A 21 -6.63 -14.00 -29.82
C VAL A 21 -5.90 -12.76 -29.31
N ARG A 22 -4.64 -12.91 -28.85
CA ARG A 22 -3.83 -11.76 -28.42
C ARG A 22 -3.69 -10.72 -29.52
N LYS A 23 -3.32 -11.14 -30.74
CA LYS A 23 -3.16 -10.24 -31.88
C LYS A 23 -4.46 -9.52 -32.23
N ALA A 24 -5.58 -10.23 -32.24
CA ALA A 24 -6.89 -9.64 -32.49
C ALA A 24 -7.26 -8.62 -31.40
N MET A 25 -7.06 -8.96 -30.12
CA MET A 25 -7.33 -8.05 -29.01
C MET A 25 -6.46 -6.78 -29.07
N ILE A 26 -5.16 -6.92 -29.32
CA ILE A 26 -4.23 -5.78 -29.44
C ILE A 26 -4.59 -4.87 -30.62
N LYS A 27 -5.00 -5.46 -31.74
CA LYS A 27 -5.31 -4.70 -32.95
C LYS A 27 -6.68 -4.04 -32.89
N ASP A 28 -7.71 -4.79 -32.47
CA ASP A 28 -9.11 -4.43 -32.71
C ASP A 28 -9.85 -4.01 -31.43
N PHE A 29 -9.34 -4.35 -30.23
CA PHE A 29 -9.99 -4.03 -28.95
C PHE A 29 -9.22 -2.98 -28.13
N VAL A 30 -7.92 -3.19 -27.91
CA VAL A 30 -7.08 -2.32 -27.05
C VAL A 30 -7.12 -0.84 -27.46
N PRO A 31 -7.00 -0.46 -28.74
CA PRO A 31 -6.97 0.96 -29.12
C PRO A 31 -8.24 1.74 -28.79
N ASN A 32 -9.38 1.04 -28.61
CA ASN A 32 -10.65 1.68 -28.27
C ASN A 32 -10.75 2.07 -26.79
N PHE A 33 -9.92 1.48 -25.92
CA PHE A 33 -10.04 1.64 -24.46
C PHE A 33 -8.72 1.94 -23.77
N LEU A 34 -7.60 1.98 -24.49
CA LEU A 34 -6.26 2.20 -23.95
C LEU A 34 -5.39 2.97 -24.94
N GLY A 35 -4.43 3.70 -24.42
CA GLY A 35 -3.54 4.61 -25.14
C GLY A 35 -4.00 6.05 -24.98
N ALA A 36 -3.07 6.99 -25.02
CA ALA A 36 -3.37 8.42 -24.87
C ALA A 36 -4.36 8.95 -25.92
N ARG A 37 -4.45 8.30 -27.10
CA ARG A 37 -5.41 8.63 -28.17
C ARG A 37 -6.79 7.98 -28.02
N SER A 38 -7.00 7.10 -27.04
CA SER A 38 -8.30 6.46 -26.83
C SER A 38 -9.39 7.45 -26.42
N LEU A 39 -8.98 8.63 -25.93
CA LEU A 39 -9.84 9.77 -25.64
C LEU A 39 -9.19 11.07 -26.15
N THR A 40 -10.04 12.06 -26.41
CA THR A 40 -9.63 13.46 -26.55
C THR A 40 -9.04 14.02 -25.25
N ARG A 41 -8.33 15.15 -25.33
CA ARG A 41 -7.78 15.78 -24.13
C ARG A 41 -8.91 16.26 -23.20
N GLU A 42 -10.00 16.74 -23.76
CA GLU A 42 -11.19 17.20 -23.04
C GLU A 42 -11.80 16.06 -22.22
N GLU A 43 -12.01 14.91 -22.85
CA GLU A 43 -12.48 13.70 -22.16
C GLU A 43 -11.47 13.19 -21.10
N TRP A 44 -10.16 13.38 -21.31
CA TRP A 44 -9.15 13.10 -20.29
C TRP A 44 -9.24 14.06 -19.10
N LEU A 45 -9.47 15.35 -19.33
CA LEU A 45 -9.65 16.35 -18.28
C LEU A 45 -10.87 16.03 -17.40
N GLU A 46 -11.93 15.45 -17.97
CA GLU A 46 -13.10 14.96 -17.23
C GLU A 46 -12.76 13.79 -16.28
N GLN A 47 -11.64 13.10 -16.49
CA GLN A 47 -11.18 12.03 -15.60
C GLN A 47 -10.48 12.56 -14.32
N ASN A 48 -10.28 13.87 -14.22
CA ASN A 48 -9.83 14.49 -12.98
C ASN A 48 -10.93 14.40 -11.90
N THR A 49 -10.55 13.92 -10.72
CA THR A 49 -11.47 13.85 -9.58
C THR A 49 -11.66 15.21 -8.92
N GLY A 50 -12.83 15.45 -8.32
CA GLY A 50 -13.05 16.67 -7.53
C GLY A 50 -12.00 16.84 -6.42
N ILE A 51 -11.62 15.74 -5.75
CA ILE A 51 -10.59 15.77 -4.71
C ILE A 51 -9.22 16.22 -5.23
N ILE A 52 -8.76 15.75 -6.40
CA ILE A 52 -7.44 16.16 -6.91
C ILE A 52 -7.46 17.63 -7.34
N LYS A 53 -8.56 18.07 -7.98
CA LYS A 53 -8.75 19.47 -8.39
C LYS A 53 -8.70 20.38 -7.17
N LYS A 54 -9.48 20.06 -6.13
CA LYS A 54 -9.54 20.86 -4.90
C LYS A 54 -8.23 20.81 -4.12
N LEU A 55 -7.59 19.65 -3.95
CA LEU A 55 -6.36 19.53 -3.14
C LEU A 55 -5.14 20.23 -3.76
N PHE A 56 -5.04 20.26 -5.09
CA PHE A 56 -3.89 20.82 -5.80
C PHE A 56 -4.20 22.09 -6.60
N ASP A 57 -5.39 22.68 -6.41
CA ASP A 57 -5.83 23.92 -7.06
C ASP A 57 -5.68 23.86 -8.58
N LEU A 58 -6.08 22.73 -9.18
CA LEU A 58 -6.01 22.56 -10.62
C LEU A 58 -7.07 23.40 -11.31
N SER A 59 -6.66 24.14 -12.33
CA SER A 59 -7.59 24.74 -13.28
C SER A 59 -8.26 23.67 -14.15
N GLU A 60 -9.38 24.02 -14.78
CA GLU A 60 -10.11 23.13 -15.69
C GLU A 60 -9.28 22.67 -16.91
N GLN A 61 -8.17 23.34 -17.20
CA GLN A 61 -7.27 23.01 -18.31
C GLN A 61 -6.07 22.14 -17.91
N GLN A 62 -5.88 21.90 -16.61
CA GLN A 62 -4.77 21.10 -16.11
C GLN A 62 -5.20 19.65 -15.88
N PHE A 63 -4.51 18.73 -16.53
CA PHE A 63 -4.74 17.30 -16.38
C PHE A 63 -3.85 16.72 -15.28
N ALA A 64 -4.36 15.72 -14.55
CA ALA A 64 -3.61 15.02 -13.53
C ALA A 64 -3.41 13.54 -13.85
N ILE A 65 -2.15 13.12 -13.85
CA ILE A 65 -1.75 11.72 -13.99
C ILE A 65 -1.19 11.16 -12.69
N VAL A 66 -1.36 9.86 -12.52
CA VAL A 66 -0.74 9.06 -11.46
C VAL A 66 0.04 7.94 -12.13
N ALA A 67 1.29 7.74 -11.74
CA ALA A 67 2.14 6.70 -12.32
C ALA A 67 2.80 5.84 -11.25
N ASP A 68 2.89 4.54 -11.50
CA ASP A 68 3.52 3.59 -10.59
C ASP A 68 3.99 2.32 -11.31
N GLY A 69 5.10 1.78 -10.83
CA GLY A 69 5.59 0.46 -11.24
C GLY A 69 4.87 -0.64 -10.49
N THR A 70 4.53 -1.74 -11.16
CA THR A 70 4.09 -2.97 -10.50
C THR A 70 5.07 -4.10 -10.76
N TYR A 71 4.82 -5.25 -10.15
CA TYR A 71 5.68 -6.43 -10.30
C TYR A 71 4.88 -7.59 -10.87
N CYS A 72 5.45 -8.24 -11.88
CA CYS A 72 5.00 -9.51 -12.40
C CYS A 72 6.11 -10.54 -12.12
N TYR A 73 5.82 -11.54 -11.29
CA TYR A 73 6.83 -12.54 -10.96
C TYR A 73 7.06 -13.47 -12.14
N CYS A 74 8.31 -13.90 -12.32
CA CYS A 74 8.66 -14.85 -13.37
C CYS A 74 9.51 -16.00 -12.83
N GLN A 75 9.57 -17.08 -13.61
CA GLN A 75 10.41 -18.22 -13.30
C GLN A 75 11.90 -17.82 -13.29
N LYS A 76 12.71 -18.55 -12.53
CA LYS A 76 14.17 -18.41 -12.63
C LYS A 76 14.60 -18.83 -14.05
N SER A 77 15.40 -18.00 -14.70
CA SER A 77 15.98 -18.33 -16.00
C SER A 77 17.17 -19.29 -15.84
N SER A 78 17.36 -20.19 -16.81
CA SER A 78 18.60 -20.98 -16.94
C SER A 78 19.77 -20.15 -17.46
N SER A 79 19.49 -18.99 -18.08
CA SER A 79 20.52 -18.03 -18.48
C SER A 79 20.93 -17.16 -17.29
N ASN A 80 22.18 -17.31 -16.84
CA ASN A 80 22.75 -16.50 -15.75
C ASN A 80 22.64 -14.99 -16.02
N PHE A 81 22.77 -14.56 -17.28
CA PHE A 81 22.62 -13.16 -17.68
C PHE A 81 21.21 -12.65 -17.44
N VAL A 82 20.21 -13.37 -17.97
CA VAL A 82 18.78 -13.02 -17.80
C VAL A 82 18.40 -13.09 -16.32
N GLN A 83 18.90 -14.11 -15.61
CA GLN A 83 18.66 -14.27 -14.18
C GLN A 83 19.08 -13.03 -13.38
N ARG A 84 20.28 -12.49 -13.63
CA ARG A 84 20.77 -11.28 -12.94
C ARG A 84 19.92 -10.05 -13.21
N LYS A 85 19.42 -9.90 -14.44
CA LYS A 85 18.55 -8.76 -14.82
C LYS A 85 17.17 -8.81 -14.17
N LEU A 86 16.62 -10.01 -14.00
CA LEU A 86 15.27 -10.21 -13.46
C LEU A 86 15.24 -10.27 -11.92
N TYR A 87 16.37 -10.56 -11.27
CA TYR A 87 16.39 -10.77 -9.83
C TYR A 87 16.25 -9.45 -9.05
N SER A 88 15.25 -9.40 -8.17
CA SER A 88 15.08 -8.34 -7.19
C SER A 88 15.66 -8.71 -5.85
N GLY A 89 16.65 -7.91 -5.40
CA GLY A 89 17.16 -7.98 -4.04
C GLY A 89 16.10 -7.60 -3.00
N HIS A 90 15.23 -6.65 -3.32
CA HIS A 90 14.15 -6.21 -2.44
C HIS A 90 13.07 -7.28 -2.28
N LYS A 91 12.60 -7.88 -3.38
CA LYS A 91 11.57 -8.94 -3.34
C LYS A 91 12.12 -10.34 -3.17
N LYS A 92 13.45 -10.50 -3.21
CA LYS A 92 14.18 -11.77 -3.15
C LYS A 92 13.66 -12.81 -4.17
N ARG A 93 13.23 -12.33 -5.34
CA ARG A 93 12.54 -13.12 -6.40
C ARG A 93 12.83 -12.53 -7.77
N HIS A 94 12.66 -13.34 -8.82
CA HIS A 94 12.74 -12.88 -10.21
C HIS A 94 11.43 -12.25 -10.63
N LEU A 95 11.51 -11.08 -11.27
CA LEU A 95 10.35 -10.31 -11.70
C LEU A 95 10.68 -9.45 -12.92
N ILE A 96 9.63 -9.04 -13.61
CA ILE A 96 9.62 -7.91 -14.55
C ILE A 96 8.70 -6.82 -14.01
N LYS A 97 8.89 -5.60 -14.48
CA LYS A 97 8.09 -4.43 -14.11
C LYS A 97 7.23 -3.97 -15.28
N PRO A 98 5.91 -4.16 -15.22
CA PRO A 98 4.97 -3.33 -15.96
C PRO A 98 4.88 -1.96 -15.26
N PHE A 99 4.80 -0.89 -16.05
CA PHE A 99 4.67 0.48 -15.55
C PHE A 99 3.33 1.05 -15.98
N VAL A 100 2.51 1.50 -15.04
CA VAL A 100 1.12 1.90 -15.29
C VAL A 100 0.99 3.40 -15.11
N ILE A 101 0.35 4.07 -16.07
CA ILE A 101 -0.04 5.48 -15.97
C ILE A 101 -1.56 5.56 -16.02
N THR A 102 -2.16 6.28 -15.08
CA THR A 102 -3.62 6.47 -14.98
C THR A 102 -3.97 7.95 -14.86
N ALA A 103 -5.21 8.29 -15.20
CA ALA A 103 -5.84 9.53 -14.74
C ALA A 103 -6.15 9.47 -13.24
N ALA A 104 -6.57 10.60 -12.66
CA ALA A 104 -6.85 10.72 -11.23
C ALA A 104 -8.01 9.84 -10.71
N ASN A 105 -8.95 9.41 -11.57
CA ASN A 105 -10.01 8.48 -11.24
C ASN A 105 -9.63 7.00 -11.44
N GLY A 106 -8.42 6.74 -11.94
CA GLY A 106 -7.89 5.41 -12.18
C GLY A 106 -8.19 4.84 -13.56
N LYS A 107 -8.80 5.62 -14.47
CA LYS A 107 -8.85 5.25 -15.89
C LYS A 107 -7.41 5.16 -16.41
N ILE A 108 -7.06 4.01 -16.97
CA ILE A 108 -5.68 3.71 -17.35
C ILE A 108 -5.39 4.40 -18.68
N ILE A 109 -4.29 5.16 -18.75
CA ILE A 109 -3.84 5.79 -19.99
C ILE A 109 -3.13 4.74 -20.83
N ASP A 110 -2.07 4.12 -20.30
CA ASP A 110 -1.43 2.95 -20.91
C ASP A 110 -0.60 2.16 -19.89
N VAL A 111 -0.10 1.01 -20.32
CA VAL A 111 0.84 0.15 -19.60
C VAL A 111 2.10 -0.07 -20.45
N TYR A 112 3.26 0.15 -19.84
CA TYR A 112 4.56 0.11 -20.49
C TYR A 112 5.45 -1.01 -19.94
N GLY A 113 6.46 -1.39 -20.71
CA GLY A 113 7.52 -2.32 -20.31
C GLY A 113 7.79 -3.40 -21.36
N PRO A 114 8.17 -4.63 -20.95
CA PRO A 114 8.51 -5.02 -19.59
C PRO A 114 9.87 -4.43 -19.22
N PHE A 115 9.95 -3.74 -18.09
CA PHE A 115 11.22 -3.21 -17.58
C PHE A 115 11.88 -4.22 -16.64
N TYR A 116 13.21 -4.12 -16.51
CA TYR A 116 13.95 -4.96 -15.59
C TYR A 116 13.94 -4.36 -14.18
N GLU A 117 14.31 -5.16 -13.19
CA GLU A 117 14.37 -4.66 -11.82
C GLU A 117 15.41 -3.57 -11.61
N VAL A 118 16.53 -3.66 -12.35
CA VAL A 118 17.62 -2.68 -12.32
C VAL A 118 17.20 -1.30 -12.81
N ASP A 119 16.11 -1.22 -13.57
CA ASP A 119 15.54 0.03 -14.05
C ASP A 119 14.68 0.61 -12.92
N ASN A 120 15.08 1.76 -12.37
CA ASN A 120 14.30 2.45 -11.35
C ASN A 120 13.11 3.19 -11.99
N ASP A 121 12.07 3.45 -11.20
CA ASP A 121 10.81 4.01 -11.70
C ASP A 121 10.97 5.43 -12.28
N ALA A 122 11.91 6.23 -11.76
CA ALA A 122 12.21 7.56 -12.26
C ALA A 122 12.78 7.51 -13.69
N SER A 123 13.76 6.63 -13.93
CA SER A 123 14.38 6.42 -15.24
C SER A 123 13.39 5.84 -16.24
N ILE A 124 12.57 4.87 -15.81
CA ILE A 124 11.51 4.29 -16.64
C ILE A 124 10.53 5.38 -17.11
N PHE A 125 10.07 6.24 -16.19
CA PHE A 125 9.10 7.27 -16.53
C PHE A 125 9.66 8.32 -17.49
N LEU A 126 10.92 8.73 -17.32
CA LEU A 126 11.58 9.62 -18.27
C LEU A 126 11.75 8.98 -19.65
N GLU A 127 12.06 7.69 -19.71
CA GLU A 127 12.16 6.93 -20.97
C GLU A 127 10.80 6.87 -21.69
N ILE A 128 9.73 6.57 -20.95
CA ILE A 128 8.36 6.55 -21.48
C ILE A 128 8.00 7.93 -22.02
N LEU A 129 8.18 8.97 -21.20
CA LEU A 129 7.92 10.34 -21.61
C LEU A 129 8.79 10.75 -22.79
N GLN A 130 9.97 10.16 -23.02
CA GLN A 130 10.80 10.45 -24.19
C GLN A 130 10.33 9.72 -25.46
N LYS A 131 9.85 8.48 -25.34
CA LYS A 131 9.53 7.61 -26.48
C LYS A 131 8.08 7.72 -26.94
N ASP A 132 7.14 7.85 -26.01
CA ASP A 132 5.71 7.89 -26.32
C ASP A 132 5.28 9.31 -26.76
N LYS A 133 5.10 9.47 -28.08
CA LYS A 133 4.67 10.74 -28.67
C LYS A 133 3.22 11.08 -28.30
N ASP A 134 2.37 10.09 -28.11
CA ASP A 134 0.95 10.31 -27.85
C ASP A 134 0.74 10.77 -26.41
N LEU A 135 1.45 10.17 -25.46
CA LEU A 135 1.49 10.66 -24.09
C LEU A 135 2.06 12.08 -24.01
N LYS A 136 3.17 12.37 -24.71
CA LYS A 136 3.72 13.74 -24.79
C LYS A 136 2.71 14.74 -25.36
N ASN A 137 1.94 14.34 -26.37
CA ASN A 137 0.96 15.22 -27.00
C ASN A 137 -0.25 15.46 -26.10
N LEU A 138 -0.65 14.43 -25.35
CA LEU A 138 -1.70 14.52 -24.34
C LEU A 138 -1.30 15.50 -23.23
N LEU A 139 -0.12 15.34 -22.64
CA LEU A 139 0.35 16.18 -21.53
C LEU A 139 0.72 17.60 -21.97
N LYS A 140 0.38 18.59 -21.15
CA LYS A 140 0.67 20.00 -21.38
C LYS A 140 1.44 20.60 -20.22
N LYS A 141 1.96 21.80 -20.46
CA LYS A 141 2.62 22.62 -19.45
C LYS A 141 1.71 22.76 -18.22
N ASP A 142 2.31 22.64 -17.05
CA ASP A 142 1.70 22.72 -15.72
C ASP A 142 0.68 21.62 -15.38
N ASP A 143 0.53 20.59 -16.23
CA ASP A 143 -0.20 19.37 -15.86
C ASP A 143 0.46 18.70 -14.63
N LEU A 144 -0.36 18.07 -13.79
CA LEU A 144 0.03 17.51 -12.50
C LEU A 144 0.45 16.04 -12.66
N ALA A 145 1.63 15.69 -12.14
CA ALA A 145 2.06 14.30 -12.00
C ALA A 145 2.16 13.92 -10.52
N ILE A 146 1.28 13.03 -10.06
CA ILE A 146 1.31 12.46 -8.70
C ILE A 146 2.13 11.17 -8.74
N LEU A 147 3.25 11.15 -8.02
CA LEU A 147 4.25 10.10 -8.10
C LEU A 147 4.62 9.60 -6.70
N ASP A 148 5.24 8.43 -6.61
CA ASP A 148 5.82 7.93 -5.34
C ASP A 148 7.21 8.54 -5.05
N ARG A 149 7.74 8.30 -3.86
CA ARG A 149 9.09 8.76 -3.46
C ARG A 149 10.21 8.25 -4.37
N GLY A 150 10.03 7.09 -5.00
CA GLY A 150 11.00 6.52 -5.95
C GLY A 150 11.28 7.40 -7.17
N PHE A 151 10.46 8.42 -7.43
CA PHE A 151 10.59 9.34 -8.55
C PHE A 151 11.39 10.61 -8.22
N LEU A 152 11.97 10.71 -7.02
CA LEU A 152 12.69 11.88 -6.55
C LEU A 152 13.77 12.37 -7.53
N ASP A 153 14.46 11.45 -8.18
CA ASP A 153 15.58 11.75 -9.08
C ASP A 153 15.16 12.36 -10.42
N CYS A 154 13.88 12.23 -10.82
CA CYS A 154 13.39 12.81 -12.08
C CYS A 154 12.60 14.12 -11.92
N ILE A 155 12.28 14.56 -10.69
CA ILE A 155 11.43 15.75 -10.45
C ILE A 155 11.95 17.01 -11.15
N SER A 156 13.27 17.25 -11.07
CA SER A 156 13.88 18.42 -11.72
C SER A 156 13.74 18.38 -13.24
N GLU A 157 13.91 17.21 -13.86
CA GLU A 157 13.76 17.03 -15.31
C GLU A 157 12.29 17.10 -15.76
N LEU A 158 11.37 16.54 -14.98
CA LEU A 158 9.93 16.67 -15.22
C LEU A 158 9.50 18.14 -15.28
N LYS A 159 10.03 18.97 -14.36
CA LYS A 159 9.76 20.41 -14.33
C LYS A 159 10.45 21.16 -15.48
N SER A 160 11.73 20.93 -15.72
CA SER A 160 12.51 21.74 -16.69
C SER A 160 12.25 21.38 -18.14
N LYS A 161 12.14 20.08 -18.46
CA LYS A 161 12.07 19.57 -19.84
C LYS A 161 10.64 19.28 -20.27
N TYR A 162 9.85 18.67 -19.39
CA TYR A 162 8.47 18.30 -19.69
C TYR A 162 7.45 19.32 -19.16
N GLN A 163 7.90 20.31 -18.39
CA GLN A 163 7.07 21.37 -17.82
C GLN A 163 5.89 20.84 -17.00
N LEU A 164 6.09 19.69 -16.33
CA LEU A 164 5.09 19.07 -15.47
C LEU A 164 5.27 19.50 -14.01
N ASN A 165 4.15 19.72 -13.33
CA ASN A 165 4.10 19.92 -11.89
C ASN A 165 4.11 18.55 -11.21
N ALA A 166 5.30 18.02 -10.90
CA ALA A 166 5.43 16.75 -10.22
C ALA A 166 5.33 16.90 -8.70
N ARG A 167 4.50 16.05 -8.07
CA ARG A 167 4.29 16.01 -6.61
C ARG A 167 4.54 14.60 -6.10
N ILE A 168 5.46 14.50 -5.13
CA ILE A 168 5.84 13.27 -4.44
C ILE A 168 5.67 13.44 -2.92
N PRO A 169 5.49 12.34 -2.16
CA PRO A 169 5.60 12.39 -0.71
C PRO A 169 6.95 12.95 -0.28
N THR A 170 6.99 13.74 0.78
CA THR A 170 8.24 14.28 1.31
C THR A 170 9.18 13.14 1.74
N CYS A 171 10.48 13.31 1.50
CA CYS A 171 11.53 12.42 1.96
C CYS A 171 12.18 13.00 3.22
N ILE A 172 12.37 12.18 4.25
CA ILE A 172 13.11 12.57 5.44
C ILE A 172 14.60 12.62 5.07
N ARG A 173 15.21 13.82 5.14
CA ARG A 173 16.65 14.01 4.96
C ARG A 173 17.21 14.70 6.20
N ASN A 174 18.26 14.14 6.79
CA ASN A 174 19.02 14.72 7.90
C ASN A 174 18.17 15.11 9.13
N LYS A 175 17.07 14.39 9.38
CA LYS A 175 16.22 14.54 10.56
C LYS A 175 15.52 13.23 10.90
N ASN A 176 14.94 13.13 12.08
CA ASN A 176 14.29 11.91 12.56
C ASN A 176 12.78 11.87 12.30
N GLN A 177 12.16 13.00 11.93
CA GLN A 177 10.72 13.10 11.75
C GLN A 177 10.35 14.22 10.75
N PHE A 178 9.19 14.09 10.09
CA PHE A 178 8.59 15.17 9.31
C PHE A 178 8.12 16.34 10.19
N SER A 179 8.19 17.55 9.65
CA SER A 179 7.39 18.66 10.17
C SER A 179 5.90 18.39 9.95
N SER A 180 5.04 19.11 10.68
CA SER A 180 3.58 19.01 10.50
C SER A 180 3.18 19.28 9.06
N GLU A 181 3.75 20.32 8.48
CA GLU A 181 3.52 20.75 7.10
C GLU A 181 3.93 19.67 6.10
N GLU A 182 5.14 19.11 6.22
CA GLU A 182 5.63 18.05 5.32
C GLU A 182 4.77 16.78 5.42
N ALA A 183 4.37 16.41 6.64
CA ALA A 183 3.48 15.28 6.84
C ALA A 183 2.11 15.53 6.19
N ASN A 184 1.56 16.75 6.31
CA ASN A 184 0.29 17.12 5.69
C ASN A 184 0.38 17.16 4.16
N GLN A 185 1.44 17.73 3.59
CA GLN A 185 1.70 17.72 2.15
C GLN A 185 1.82 16.29 1.63
N THR A 186 2.55 15.42 2.35
CA THR A 186 2.64 14.00 2.03
C THR A 186 1.27 13.33 2.01
N ARG A 187 0.38 13.64 2.96
CA ARG A 187 -0.98 13.09 3.00
C ARG A 187 -1.77 13.42 1.74
N LEU A 188 -1.68 14.66 1.23
CA LEU A 188 -2.36 15.05 -0.01
C LEU A 188 -1.94 14.16 -1.18
N VAL A 189 -0.62 14.00 -1.36
CA VAL A 189 -0.06 13.18 -2.44
C VAL A 189 -0.49 11.71 -2.29
N THR A 190 -0.37 11.14 -1.09
CA THR A 190 -0.76 9.74 -0.86
C THR A 190 -2.25 9.48 -1.06
N LYS A 191 -3.11 10.46 -0.72
CA LYS A 191 -4.57 10.34 -0.92
C LYS A 191 -4.92 10.20 -2.41
N CYS A 192 -4.26 10.98 -3.27
CA CYS A 192 -4.49 10.91 -4.72
C CYS A 192 -3.75 9.74 -5.38
N ARG A 193 -2.56 9.36 -4.88
CA ARG A 193 -1.78 8.25 -5.45
C ARG A 193 -2.47 6.90 -5.30
N TYR A 194 -3.28 6.70 -4.25
CA TYR A 194 -3.98 5.44 -3.96
C TYR A 194 -4.66 4.79 -5.19
N VAL A 195 -5.17 5.60 -6.13
CA VAL A 195 -5.91 5.11 -7.28
C VAL A 195 -5.09 4.16 -8.18
N VAL A 196 -3.79 4.41 -8.37
CA VAL A 196 -2.92 3.52 -9.15
C VAL A 196 -2.64 2.22 -8.38
N GLU A 197 -2.62 2.26 -7.04
CA GLU A 197 -2.49 1.06 -6.21
C GLU A 197 -3.73 0.17 -6.33
N VAL A 198 -4.92 0.76 -6.45
CA VAL A 198 -6.17 0.02 -6.74
C VAL A 198 -6.05 -0.68 -8.08
N VAL A 199 -5.61 0.02 -9.13
CA VAL A 199 -5.40 -0.58 -10.46
C VAL A 199 -4.38 -1.73 -10.41
N ASN A 200 -3.24 -1.51 -9.76
CA ASN A 200 -2.21 -2.53 -9.58
C ASN A 200 -2.72 -3.76 -8.81
N ARG A 201 -3.62 -3.56 -7.85
CA ARG A 201 -4.30 -4.65 -7.14
C ARG A 201 -5.33 -5.38 -8.02
N ILE A 202 -6.08 -4.67 -8.87
CA ILE A 202 -7.01 -5.30 -9.82
C ILE A 202 -6.26 -6.23 -10.77
N PHE A 203 -5.12 -5.79 -11.33
CA PHE A 203 -4.26 -6.67 -12.13
C PHE A 203 -3.93 -7.97 -11.39
N LYS A 204 -3.49 -7.89 -10.13
CA LYS A 204 -3.09 -9.06 -9.33
C LYS A 204 -4.25 -9.97 -8.94
N GLN A 205 -5.40 -9.40 -8.60
CA GLN A 205 -6.54 -10.16 -8.06
C GLN A 205 -7.44 -10.75 -9.14
N GLN A 206 -7.69 -10.00 -10.22
CA GLN A 206 -8.64 -10.38 -11.25
C GLN A 206 -7.97 -11.11 -12.41
N PHE A 207 -6.73 -10.75 -12.74
CA PHE A 207 -5.97 -11.33 -13.86
C PHE A 207 -4.89 -12.27 -13.35
N LYS A 208 -5.30 -13.40 -12.75
CA LYS A 208 -4.39 -14.39 -12.14
C LYS A 208 -3.30 -14.91 -13.09
N ALA A 209 -3.54 -14.88 -14.39
CA ALA A 209 -2.55 -15.22 -15.42
C ALA A 209 -1.31 -14.29 -15.42
N LEU A 210 -1.42 -13.10 -14.83
CA LEU A 210 -0.34 -12.11 -14.73
C LEU A 210 0.44 -12.18 -13.40
N ASP A 211 0.01 -12.99 -12.44
CA ASP A 211 0.62 -13.03 -11.10
C ASP A 211 2.02 -13.66 -11.12
N GLN A 212 2.14 -14.83 -11.74
CA GLN A 212 3.40 -15.54 -11.92
C GLN A 212 3.50 -16.19 -13.30
N ILE A 213 4.44 -15.73 -14.11
CA ILE A 213 4.57 -16.13 -15.52
C ILE A 213 5.77 -17.03 -15.79
N GLN A 214 5.68 -17.75 -16.90
CA GLN A 214 6.80 -18.53 -17.43
C GLN A 214 7.75 -17.62 -18.23
N ASN A 215 9.04 -17.97 -18.29
CA ASN A 215 10.02 -17.17 -19.03
C ASN A 215 9.64 -16.96 -20.51
N LYS A 216 8.99 -17.96 -21.12
CA LYS A 216 8.52 -17.91 -22.51
C LYS A 216 7.43 -16.87 -22.77
N MET A 217 6.76 -16.39 -21.72
CA MET A 217 5.68 -15.39 -21.82
C MET A 217 6.21 -13.95 -21.74
N ILE A 218 7.46 -13.76 -21.30
CA ILE A 218 8.05 -12.42 -21.14
C ILE A 218 7.96 -11.56 -22.42
N PRO A 219 8.19 -12.07 -23.64
CA PRO A 219 8.07 -11.26 -24.85
C PRO A 219 6.66 -10.69 -25.09
N ASP A 220 5.62 -11.42 -24.67
CA ASP A 220 4.22 -11.07 -24.91
C ASP A 220 3.55 -10.40 -23.69
N ILE A 221 4.23 -10.36 -22.54
CA ILE A 221 3.56 -10.05 -21.26
C ILE A 221 2.94 -8.67 -21.24
N ILE A 222 3.51 -7.69 -21.93
CA ILE A 222 2.97 -6.33 -21.96
C ILE A 222 1.73 -6.25 -22.81
N ASP A 223 1.65 -7.01 -23.91
CA ASP A 223 0.40 -7.13 -24.64
C ASP A 223 -0.69 -7.71 -23.72
N ASP A 224 -0.37 -8.72 -22.92
CA ASP A 224 -1.32 -9.29 -21.95
C ASP A 224 -1.74 -8.26 -20.87
N TYR A 225 -0.81 -7.43 -20.38
CA TYR A 225 -1.12 -6.32 -19.46
C TYR A 225 -1.98 -5.24 -20.13
N ARG A 226 -1.72 -4.88 -21.39
CA ARG A 226 -2.50 -3.88 -22.14
C ARG A 226 -3.90 -4.40 -22.44
N ILE A 227 -4.05 -5.69 -22.74
CA ILE A 227 -5.36 -6.34 -22.85
C ILE A 227 -6.10 -6.30 -21.51
N ALA A 228 -5.42 -6.64 -20.41
CA ALA A 228 -6.04 -6.54 -19.08
C ALA A 228 -6.44 -5.09 -18.76
N ALA A 229 -5.60 -4.10 -19.10
CA ALA A 229 -5.87 -2.69 -18.88
C ALA A 229 -7.08 -2.19 -19.69
N SER A 230 -7.20 -2.59 -20.96
CA SER A 230 -8.36 -2.23 -21.79
C SER A 230 -9.65 -2.86 -21.26
N LEU A 231 -9.61 -4.12 -20.80
CA LEU A 231 -10.74 -4.76 -20.12
C LEU A 231 -11.13 -4.04 -18.82
N ILE A 232 -10.14 -3.60 -18.03
CA ILE A 232 -10.37 -2.79 -16.84
C ILE A 232 -11.06 -1.48 -17.22
N ASN A 233 -10.58 -0.76 -18.23
CA ASN A 233 -11.18 0.50 -18.65
C ASN A 233 -12.59 0.35 -19.25
N CYS A 234 -12.86 -0.79 -19.89
CA CYS A 234 -14.14 -1.07 -20.53
C CYS A 234 -15.22 -1.49 -19.51
N PHE A 235 -14.87 -2.35 -18.55
CA PHE A 235 -15.87 -3.06 -17.74
C PHE A 235 -15.84 -2.72 -16.23
N PHE A 236 -14.77 -2.10 -15.71
CA PHE A 236 -14.69 -1.80 -14.29
C PHE A 236 -15.12 -0.36 -14.03
N SER A 237 -15.91 -0.16 -12.97
CA SER A 237 -16.33 1.17 -12.51
C SER A 237 -15.16 2.03 -12.00
N ASP A 238 -15.38 3.34 -11.85
CA ASP A 238 -14.36 4.25 -11.33
C ASP A 238 -13.79 3.78 -9.98
N LYS A 239 -12.48 3.96 -9.81
CA LYS A 239 -11.71 3.43 -8.66
C LYS A 239 -11.61 4.42 -7.50
N ILE A 240 -12.59 5.32 -7.38
CA ILE A 240 -12.60 6.40 -6.38
C ILE A 240 -13.40 5.96 -5.15
N SER A 241 -12.81 6.08 -3.96
CA SER A 241 -13.46 5.73 -2.69
C SER A 241 -14.35 6.84 -2.10
N ASP A 242 -14.16 8.09 -2.53
CA ASP A 242 -14.74 9.29 -1.90
C ASP A 242 -15.83 9.96 -2.74
N LYS A 243 -16.51 9.22 -3.63
CA LYS A 243 -17.46 9.79 -4.61
C LYS A 243 -18.50 10.74 -4.00
N ASN A 244 -18.98 10.44 -2.79
CA ASN A 244 -20.09 11.18 -2.17
C ASN A 244 -19.65 12.25 -1.14
N ASP A 245 -18.39 12.25 -0.72
CA ASP A 245 -17.91 13.08 0.39
C ASP A 245 -16.51 13.68 0.12
N TRP A 246 -16.10 13.72 -1.15
CA TRP A 246 -14.79 14.21 -1.54
C TRP A 246 -14.57 15.69 -1.20
N GLU A 247 -15.61 16.52 -1.30
CA GLU A 247 -15.49 17.97 -1.10
C GLU A 247 -15.21 18.29 0.37
N GLU A 248 -16.03 17.78 1.29
CA GLU A 248 -15.83 17.91 2.73
C GLU A 248 -14.44 17.41 3.15
N LYS A 249 -14.01 16.25 2.61
CA LYS A 249 -12.68 15.69 2.88
C LYS A 249 -11.57 16.59 2.37
N ALA A 250 -11.69 17.11 1.15
CA ALA A 250 -10.67 17.98 0.56
C ALA A 250 -10.54 19.29 1.34
N GLU A 251 -11.66 19.89 1.75
CA GLU A 251 -11.68 21.10 2.58
C GLU A 251 -11.06 20.87 3.95
N LEU A 252 -11.40 19.76 4.60
CA LEU A 252 -10.82 19.40 5.89
C LEU A 252 -9.32 19.11 5.80
N MET A 253 -8.88 18.44 4.72
CA MET A 253 -7.44 18.19 4.48
C MET A 253 -6.68 19.50 4.22
N LYS A 254 -7.28 20.44 3.46
CA LYS A 254 -6.69 21.75 3.19
C LYS A 254 -6.61 22.64 4.42
N SER A 255 -7.69 22.74 5.20
CA SER A 255 -7.70 23.55 6.42
C SER A 255 -6.66 23.06 7.43
N LYS A 256 -6.36 21.75 7.42
CA LYS A 256 -5.33 21.14 8.26
C LYS A 256 -3.90 21.32 7.77
N LEU A 257 -3.65 21.79 6.55
CA LEU A 257 -2.28 21.87 5.98
C LEU A 257 -1.33 22.66 6.86
N ASN A 258 -1.80 23.82 7.33
CA ASN A 258 -1.03 24.77 8.13
C ASN A 258 -1.25 24.60 9.64
N THR A 259 -2.02 23.59 10.06
CA THR A 259 -2.21 23.30 11.49
C THR A 259 -0.90 22.79 12.07
N LYS A 260 -0.32 23.56 12.99
CA LYS A 260 0.89 23.16 13.71
C LYS A 260 0.56 22.05 14.69
N ASN A 261 1.32 20.96 14.63
CA ASN A 261 1.31 19.93 15.65
C ASN A 261 2.15 20.41 16.85
N ASN A 262 1.49 21.04 17.83
CA ASN A 262 2.15 21.52 19.05
C ASN A 262 2.55 20.37 19.99
N LEU A 263 2.12 19.13 19.71
CA LEU A 263 2.50 17.95 20.50
C LEU A 263 4.01 17.70 20.51
N ASN A 264 4.71 18.17 19.47
CA ASN A 264 6.17 18.08 19.39
C ASN A 264 6.88 18.77 20.57
N ARG A 265 6.29 19.82 21.16
CA ARG A 265 6.85 20.53 22.32
C ARG A 265 6.81 19.68 23.60
N TYR A 266 5.81 18.82 23.70
CA TYR A 266 5.68 17.85 24.79
C TYR A 266 6.52 16.59 24.56
N LEU A 267 7.32 16.53 23.48
CA LEU A 267 8.29 15.44 23.29
C LEU A 267 9.53 15.61 24.16
N ASP A 268 9.81 16.79 24.72
CA ASP A 268 10.90 16.94 25.69
C ASP A 268 10.59 16.25 27.04
N ILE A 269 9.33 15.81 27.24
CA ILE A 269 8.93 14.87 28.31
C ILE A 269 9.50 13.44 28.07
N ARG A 270 10.33 13.25 27.02
CA ARG A 270 11.18 12.07 26.76
C ARG A 270 11.88 11.53 28.02
N SER A 271 12.20 12.39 28.97
CA SER A 271 13.10 12.12 30.10
C SER A 271 12.41 11.71 31.40
N SER A 272 11.09 11.87 31.50
CA SER A 272 10.42 11.94 32.80
C SER A 272 9.36 10.86 32.96
N SER A 273 9.81 9.63 33.25
CA SER A 273 8.92 8.49 33.59
C SER A 273 7.93 8.80 34.72
N TYR A 274 8.21 9.82 35.53
CA TYR A 274 7.39 10.25 36.67
C TYR A 274 6.15 11.08 36.28
N MET A 275 6.05 11.59 35.05
CA MET A 275 4.91 12.42 34.61
C MET A 275 3.71 11.62 34.09
N PHE A 276 3.88 10.31 33.86
CA PHE A 276 2.87 9.48 33.23
C PHE A 276 2.43 8.34 34.12
N THR A 277 1.11 8.17 34.24
CA THR A 277 0.49 7.10 35.02
C THR A 277 -0.18 6.11 34.08
N LYS A 278 -0.07 4.82 34.38
CA LYS A 278 -0.75 3.75 33.64
C LYS A 278 -2.26 3.93 33.79
N ILE A 279 -2.98 3.82 32.68
CA ILE A 279 -4.43 3.87 32.65
C ILE A 279 -4.95 2.44 32.75
N GLU A 280 -5.66 2.13 33.83
CA GLU A 280 -6.39 0.86 33.95
C GLU A 280 -7.79 0.95 33.30
N HIS A 281 -8.41 2.14 33.37
CA HIS A 281 -9.74 2.40 32.83
C HIS A 281 -9.80 3.71 32.02
N CYS A 282 -9.98 3.62 30.70
CA CYS A 282 -10.06 4.79 29.82
C CYS A 282 -11.28 5.70 30.06
N LYS A 283 -12.31 5.21 30.77
CA LYS A 283 -13.55 5.97 31.03
C LYS A 283 -13.29 7.22 31.88
N ASP A 284 -12.32 7.18 32.78
CA ASP A 284 -12.04 8.25 33.74
C ASP A 284 -11.31 9.44 33.11
N LEU A 285 -10.83 9.26 31.87
CA LEU A 285 -10.11 10.30 31.14
C LEU A 285 -11.03 11.31 30.46
N GLY A 286 -12.32 10.98 30.28
CA GLY A 286 -13.23 11.78 29.47
C GLY A 286 -12.90 11.72 27.98
N PHE A 287 -12.26 10.63 27.52
CA PHE A 287 -11.91 10.43 26.12
C PHE A 287 -13.18 10.38 25.25
N PRO A 288 -13.21 11.07 24.09
CA PRO A 288 -14.42 11.17 23.29
C PRO A 288 -14.86 9.79 22.78
N LYS A 289 -16.16 9.49 22.93
CA LYS A 289 -16.78 8.33 22.27
C LYS A 289 -17.06 8.67 20.82
N LEU A 290 -16.43 7.93 19.92
CA LEU A 290 -16.53 8.14 18.47
C LEU A 290 -17.19 6.93 17.83
N ILE A 291 -18.17 7.18 16.96
CA ILE A 291 -18.69 6.13 16.09
C ILE A 291 -17.73 5.92 14.90
N LEU A 292 -17.73 4.71 14.33
CA LEU A 292 -16.81 4.33 13.25
C LEU A 292 -16.84 5.31 12.06
N ASP A 293 -18.03 5.81 11.70
CA ASP A 293 -18.19 6.76 10.61
C ASP A 293 -17.48 8.09 10.86
N GLN A 294 -17.49 8.58 12.12
CA GLN A 294 -16.77 9.80 12.50
C GLN A 294 -15.26 9.60 12.43
N ILE A 295 -14.76 8.45 12.88
CA ILE A 295 -13.33 8.13 12.79
C ILE A 295 -12.91 8.09 11.31
N ARG A 296 -13.72 7.44 10.47
CA ARG A 296 -13.48 7.35 9.03
C ARG A 296 -13.42 8.74 8.38
N LYS A 297 -14.40 9.60 8.65
CA LYS A 297 -14.58 10.89 7.98
C LYS A 297 -13.58 11.95 8.45
N HIS A 298 -13.28 12.00 9.75
CA HIS A 298 -12.56 13.13 10.32
C HIS A 298 -11.11 12.82 10.74
N ILE A 299 -10.75 11.53 10.86
CA ILE A 299 -9.44 11.10 11.36
C ILE A 299 -8.67 10.34 10.28
N THR A 300 -9.20 9.21 9.80
CA THR A 300 -8.44 8.30 8.92
C THR A 300 -8.59 8.63 7.44
N PHE A 301 -9.67 9.33 7.05
CA PHE A 301 -10.02 9.65 5.66
C PHE A 301 -10.08 8.40 4.74
N GLY A 302 -10.41 7.24 5.34
CA GLY A 302 -10.44 5.94 4.67
C GLY A 302 -10.63 4.76 5.63
N ASN A 303 -10.98 3.59 5.07
CA ASN A 303 -11.26 2.38 5.85
C ASN A 303 -10.01 1.60 6.25
N TYR A 304 -8.90 1.75 5.51
CA TYR A 304 -7.72 0.92 5.72
C TYR A 304 -7.16 1.02 7.15
N GLN A 305 -7.00 2.23 7.68
CA GLN A 305 -6.50 2.42 9.05
C GLN A 305 -7.48 1.91 10.11
N LEU A 306 -8.79 1.93 9.82
CA LEU A 306 -9.82 1.36 10.70
C LEU A 306 -9.72 -0.17 10.75
N GLU A 307 -9.58 -0.81 9.59
CA GLU A 307 -9.38 -2.26 9.52
C GLU A 307 -8.11 -2.69 10.24
N GLN A 308 -7.03 -1.90 10.14
CA GLN A 308 -5.78 -2.16 10.86
C GLN A 308 -5.90 -1.98 12.37
N ALA A 309 -6.81 -1.12 12.85
CA ALA A 309 -6.99 -0.90 14.29
C ALA A 309 -7.42 -2.17 15.02
N TYR A 310 -8.18 -3.06 14.38
CA TYR A 310 -8.57 -4.34 14.97
C TYR A 310 -7.38 -5.24 15.32
N GLY A 311 -6.33 -5.24 14.49
CA GLY A 311 -5.10 -6.00 14.78
C GLY A 311 -4.41 -5.49 16.04
N TYR A 312 -4.23 -4.17 16.15
CA TYR A 312 -3.64 -3.57 17.34
C TYR A 312 -4.50 -3.75 18.60
N LEU A 313 -5.83 -3.78 18.46
CA LEU A 313 -6.73 -4.08 19.57
C LEU A 313 -6.61 -5.54 20.02
N ALA A 314 -6.50 -6.49 19.10
CA ALA A 314 -6.32 -7.90 19.43
C ALA A 314 -4.99 -8.13 20.17
N ASP A 315 -3.91 -7.52 19.70
CA ASP A 315 -2.59 -7.55 20.35
C ASP A 315 -2.60 -6.89 21.73
N HIS A 316 -3.44 -5.86 21.94
CA HIS A 316 -3.61 -5.20 23.24
C HIS A 316 -4.41 -6.05 24.24
N LEU A 317 -5.49 -6.67 23.79
CA LEU A 317 -6.44 -7.37 24.65
C LEU A 317 -5.99 -8.81 25.01
N ASN A 318 -4.95 -9.33 24.35
CA ASN A 318 -4.40 -10.63 24.68
C ASN A 318 -3.71 -10.60 26.06
N THR A 319 -3.79 -11.69 26.82
CA THR A 319 -3.23 -11.79 28.19
C THR A 319 -1.70 -11.66 28.23
N GLU A 320 -1.02 -11.86 27.10
CA GLU A 320 0.42 -11.63 26.89
C GLU A 320 0.72 -10.31 26.16
N GLY A 321 -0.28 -9.43 26.04
CA GLY A 321 -0.18 -8.17 25.29
C GLY A 321 0.79 -7.18 25.90
N ASP A 322 1.71 -6.65 25.10
CA ASP A 322 2.75 -5.69 25.48
C ASP A 322 2.26 -4.21 25.51
N TYR A 323 0.98 -3.97 25.16
CA TYR A 323 0.47 -2.63 24.94
C TYR A 323 -0.16 -2.06 26.20
N GLU A 324 0.45 -1.02 26.74
CA GLU A 324 -0.06 -0.27 27.89
C GLU A 324 -0.39 1.16 27.48
N PHE A 325 -1.51 1.67 27.98
CA PHE A 325 -1.89 3.07 27.86
C PHE A 325 -1.43 3.84 29.09
N TYR A 326 -0.92 5.04 28.85
CA TYR A 326 -0.48 5.95 29.90
C TYR A 326 -1.06 7.33 29.66
N THR A 327 -1.34 8.07 30.74
CA THR A 327 -1.81 9.46 30.69
C THR A 327 -0.84 10.38 31.40
N CYS A 328 -0.66 11.59 30.87
CA CYS A 328 0.00 12.67 31.60
C CYS A 328 -1.05 13.51 32.31
N ASN A 329 -1.09 13.42 33.65
CA ASN A 329 -2.00 14.22 34.48
C ASN A 329 -1.43 15.60 34.82
N GLN A 330 -0.16 15.88 34.46
CA GLN A 330 0.58 17.06 34.90
C GLN A 330 0.73 18.15 33.82
N LEU A 331 0.10 17.99 32.65
CA LEU A 331 0.13 19.00 31.60
C LEU A 331 -1.02 19.99 31.79
N PHE A 332 -0.84 20.88 32.77
CA PHE A 332 -1.52 22.16 32.82
C PHE A 332 -0.74 23.08 31.88
N ASP A 333 -1.30 23.48 30.74
CA ASP A 333 -0.92 24.77 30.14
C ASP A 333 -1.75 25.20 28.90
N GLU A 334 -2.66 24.40 28.37
CA GLU A 334 -3.58 24.88 27.34
C GLU A 334 -5.00 24.29 27.51
N GLU A 335 -5.95 25.08 28.00
CA GLU A 335 -7.41 24.90 27.81
C GLU A 335 -7.95 23.44 27.98
N ASP A 336 -7.83 22.87 29.18
CA ASP A 336 -8.40 21.56 29.55
C ASP A 336 -7.93 20.35 28.70
N LYS A 337 -6.87 20.47 27.90
CA LYS A 337 -6.36 19.37 27.07
C LYS A 337 -5.68 18.28 27.90
N LYS A 338 -5.85 17.02 27.49
CA LYS A 338 -5.17 15.86 28.06
C LYS A 338 -4.27 15.19 27.02
N ILE A 339 -3.16 14.62 27.49
CA ILE A 339 -2.25 13.82 26.66
C ILE A 339 -2.28 12.38 27.15
N ILE A 340 -2.49 11.48 26.20
CA ILE A 340 -2.28 10.04 26.39
C ILE A 340 -1.14 9.60 25.49
N PHE A 341 -0.46 8.55 25.90
CA PHE A 341 0.40 7.81 24.99
C PHE A 341 0.25 6.32 25.19
N THR A 342 0.62 5.58 24.15
CA THR A 342 0.72 4.13 24.19
C THR A 342 2.02 3.68 23.57
N LYS A 343 2.55 2.55 24.04
CA LYS A 343 3.67 1.85 23.41
C LYS A 343 3.10 0.84 22.42
N ILE A 344 3.34 1.03 21.13
CA ILE A 344 2.86 0.16 20.07
C ILE A 344 4.05 -0.51 19.39
N GLN A 345 3.98 -1.82 19.21
CA GLN A 345 4.96 -2.59 18.45
C GLN A 345 4.76 -2.32 16.97
N SER A 346 5.85 -2.15 16.24
CA SER A 346 5.79 -2.06 14.79
C SER A 346 5.20 -3.33 14.20
N ARG A 347 4.11 -3.20 13.44
CA ARG A 347 3.54 -4.32 12.66
C ARG A 347 4.50 -4.91 11.63
N HIS A 348 5.56 -4.19 11.29
CA HIS A 348 6.52 -4.56 10.25
C HIS A 348 7.82 -5.13 10.82
N CYS A 349 8.10 -4.90 12.10
CA CYS A 349 9.37 -5.25 12.70
C CYS A 349 9.22 -5.59 14.18
N ASN A 350 9.57 -6.81 14.56
CA ASN A 350 9.45 -7.29 15.94
C ASN A 350 10.40 -6.57 16.92
N SER A 351 11.48 -5.94 16.44
CA SER A 351 12.43 -5.23 17.31
C SER A 351 12.10 -3.75 17.51
N GLU A 352 11.08 -3.20 16.84
CA GLU A 352 10.80 -1.77 16.86
C GLU A 352 9.52 -1.42 17.62
N LYS A 353 9.64 -0.67 18.71
CA LYS A 353 8.50 -0.12 19.45
C LYS A 353 8.42 1.39 19.25
N TYR A 354 7.19 1.89 19.17
CA TYR A 354 6.88 3.31 19.06
C TYR A 354 6.14 3.78 20.31
N LYS A 355 6.51 4.94 20.83
CA LYS A 355 5.62 5.70 21.72
C LYS A 355 4.75 6.60 20.85
N VAL A 356 3.44 6.37 20.87
CA VAL A 356 2.46 7.16 20.12
C VAL A 356 1.71 8.05 21.09
N PHE A 357 1.89 9.36 20.95
CA PHE A 357 1.24 10.37 21.77
C PHE A 357 0.02 10.93 21.05
N VAL A 358 -1.05 11.19 21.79
CA VAL A 358 -2.28 11.81 21.32
C VAL A 358 -2.69 12.89 22.32
N MET A 359 -2.95 14.10 21.80
CA MET A 359 -3.54 15.19 22.57
C MET A 359 -5.01 15.36 22.19
N PHE A 360 -5.89 15.43 23.19
CA PHE A 360 -7.34 15.55 23.01
C PHE A 360 -7.96 16.47 24.06
N SER A 361 -9.15 16.99 23.75
CA SER A 361 -9.98 17.72 24.71
C SER A 361 -11.03 16.78 25.33
N PRO A 362 -11.08 16.61 26.66
CA PRO A 362 -12.01 15.72 27.33
C PRO A 362 -13.44 16.29 27.37
N ASN A 363 -14.44 15.41 27.39
CA ASN A 363 -15.85 15.74 27.67
C ASN A 363 -16.49 16.85 26.81
N THR A 364 -15.92 17.19 25.64
CA THR A 364 -16.40 18.33 24.84
C THR A 364 -17.73 18.09 24.14
N GLY A 365 -18.20 16.84 24.01
CA GLY A 365 -19.42 16.47 23.26
C GLY A 365 -19.40 16.81 21.75
N LYS A 366 -18.37 17.56 21.31
CA LYS A 366 -18.09 17.96 19.94
C LYS A 366 -17.00 17.05 19.37
N TYR A 367 -16.88 17.06 18.04
CA TYR A 367 -15.87 16.28 17.30
C TYR A 367 -14.51 16.32 18.00
N PRO A 368 -13.79 15.19 18.04
CA PRO A 368 -12.54 15.13 18.75
C PRO A 368 -11.57 16.09 18.05
N ILE A 369 -11.12 17.12 18.78
CA ILE A 369 -9.96 17.86 18.34
C ILE A 369 -8.76 16.96 18.68
N PHE A 370 -8.45 16.02 17.79
CA PHE A 370 -7.12 15.42 17.75
C PHE A 370 -6.17 16.54 17.36
N LEU A 371 -5.62 17.21 18.36
CA LEU A 371 -4.80 18.42 18.20
C LEU A 371 -3.42 18.09 17.64
N GLY A 372 -3.01 16.82 17.74
CA GLY A 372 -1.76 16.31 17.21
C GLY A 372 -1.54 14.85 17.57
N PHE A 373 -0.73 14.16 16.77
CA PHE A 373 -0.14 12.88 17.14
C PHE A 373 1.34 12.86 16.78
N VAL A 374 2.14 12.18 17.58
CA VAL A 374 3.57 11.96 17.30
C VAL A 374 3.89 10.51 17.61
N ALA A 375 4.54 9.83 16.67
CA ALA A 375 5.14 8.53 16.89
C ALA A 375 6.65 8.69 17.01
N VAL A 376 7.21 8.27 18.15
CA VAL A 376 8.66 8.30 18.39
C VAL A 376 9.18 6.88 18.48
N LYS A 377 10.18 6.54 17.66
CA LYS A 377 10.91 5.28 17.76
C LYS A 377 11.69 5.26 19.08
N PHE A 378 11.51 4.24 19.90
CA PHE A 378 12.30 4.04 21.11
C PHE A 378 12.88 2.63 21.08
N ASN A 379 14.21 2.54 20.99
CA ASN A 379 14.90 1.28 21.21
C ASN A 379 15.00 1.06 22.72
N GLN A 380 14.74 -0.14 23.21
CA GLN A 380 15.30 -0.53 24.50
C GLN A 380 16.82 -0.51 24.36
N GLU A 381 17.48 0.36 25.13
CA GLU A 381 18.89 0.20 25.40
C GLU A 381 19.08 -1.18 26.08
N ASN A 382 19.88 -2.03 25.45
CA ASN A 382 20.39 -3.29 25.99
C ASN A 382 19.33 -4.29 26.50
N ILE A 383 18.64 -4.96 25.56
CA ILE A 383 18.31 -6.37 25.81
C ILE A 383 19.47 -7.19 25.21
N PRO A 384 20.22 -7.97 26.01
CA PRO A 384 21.23 -8.87 25.46
C PRO A 384 20.52 -9.82 24.51
N LYS A 385 20.99 -9.86 23.26
CA LYS A 385 20.48 -10.78 22.25
C LYS A 385 20.52 -12.20 22.84
N PRO A 386 19.39 -12.92 22.95
CA PRO A 386 19.47 -14.35 23.14
C PRO A 386 20.07 -14.92 21.85
N GLY A 387 21.33 -15.34 21.92
CA GLY A 387 21.78 -16.41 21.06
C GLY A 387 20.92 -17.63 21.37
N TYR A 388 20.22 -18.17 20.38
CA TYR A 388 20.45 -19.53 19.88
C TYR A 388 19.33 -19.96 18.92
N THR A 389 19.80 -20.83 18.03
CA THR A 389 19.18 -21.53 16.91
C THR A 389 17.92 -22.31 17.32
N ILE A 390 16.89 -22.25 16.46
CA ILE A 390 15.69 -23.07 16.58
C ILE A 390 16.07 -24.54 16.37
N LYS A 391 16.09 -25.34 17.45
CA LYS A 391 15.81 -26.78 17.42
C LYS A 391 15.15 -27.19 18.75
N ARG A 392 14.09 -28.00 18.62
CA ARG A 392 13.26 -28.65 19.66
C ARG A 392 12.20 -27.78 20.35
N TYR A 393 11.00 -27.82 19.77
CA TYR A 393 9.78 -28.09 20.55
C TYR A 393 9.10 -29.31 19.94
N MET A 394 9.20 -30.45 20.62
CA MET A 394 8.14 -31.46 20.63
C MET A 394 8.00 -31.95 22.06
N MET A 395 6.74 -31.99 22.49
CA MET A 395 6.14 -32.46 23.73
C MET A 395 7.00 -33.32 24.68
N LYS A 396 6.79 -33.10 25.98
CA LYS A 396 6.20 -34.12 26.86
C LYS A 396 5.45 -33.46 28.01
N CYS A 397 4.15 -33.77 28.11
CA CYS A 397 3.42 -33.72 29.37
C CYS A 397 3.88 -34.90 30.24
N GLN A 398 3.73 -34.70 31.56
CA GLN A 398 3.74 -35.67 32.66
C GLN A 398 5.10 -36.08 33.27
N ASN A 399 5.29 -35.54 34.49
CA ASN A 399 5.62 -36.19 35.76
C ASN A 399 6.71 -37.28 35.82
N GLY A 400 7.63 -37.07 36.78
CA GLY A 400 8.14 -38.13 37.64
C GLY A 400 9.60 -38.53 37.44
N SER A 401 10.41 -38.18 38.45
CA SER A 401 11.50 -38.98 39.06
C SER A 401 12.67 -39.51 38.21
N ASP A 402 13.85 -39.10 38.68
CA ASP A 402 15.07 -39.87 38.91
C ASP A 402 16.06 -40.14 37.76
N ASP A 403 17.27 -39.60 38.01
CA ASP A 403 18.62 -40.16 37.88
C ASP A 403 19.19 -40.65 36.53
N ASP A 404 20.31 -40.00 36.21
CA ASP A 404 21.59 -40.56 35.79
C ASP A 404 21.81 -41.29 34.44
N ASN A 405 22.86 -40.77 33.77
CA ASN A 405 23.94 -41.50 33.12
C ASN A 405 23.86 -42.00 31.66
N ILE A 406 24.87 -41.55 30.90
CA ILE A 406 25.72 -42.29 29.94
C ILE A 406 25.47 -42.16 28.42
N SER A 407 26.61 -42.28 27.75
CA SER A 407 27.17 -41.98 26.43
C SER A 407 26.67 -42.71 25.16
N GLU A 408 27.07 -42.08 24.04
CA GLU A 408 27.64 -42.65 22.78
C GLU A 408 26.76 -43.32 21.69
N ASN A 409 27.03 -42.84 20.46
CA ASN A 409 27.06 -43.48 19.13
C ASN A 409 25.79 -44.13 18.54
N ASP A 410 25.33 -43.60 17.40
CA ASP A 410 25.27 -44.31 16.10
C ASP A 410 24.40 -43.57 15.06
N ALA A 411 24.89 -43.50 13.82
CA ALA A 411 24.11 -43.31 12.59
C ALA A 411 23.91 -44.72 11.96
N PRO A 412 22.88 -45.05 11.14
CA PRO A 412 22.57 -44.34 9.87
C PRO A 412 21.13 -44.49 9.29
N SER A 413 20.96 -44.01 8.04
CA SER A 413 20.12 -44.54 6.94
C SER A 413 18.77 -43.88 6.55
N ASN A 414 18.60 -43.79 5.22
CA ASN A 414 17.48 -43.24 4.44
C ASN A 414 16.24 -44.16 4.45
N SER A 415 15.02 -43.61 4.46
CA SER A 415 14.01 -43.71 3.39
C SER A 415 12.66 -43.06 3.76
N ASP A 416 11.95 -42.60 2.73
CA ASP A 416 10.50 -42.36 2.61
C ASP A 416 9.85 -41.16 3.35
N LEU A 417 9.45 -40.09 2.64
CA LEU A 417 8.24 -39.87 1.81
C LEU A 417 7.00 -39.37 2.59
N MET A 418 6.42 -38.31 2.02
CA MET A 418 5.07 -37.74 2.21
C MET A 418 4.82 -36.67 3.30
N ASP A 419 4.71 -35.45 2.78
CA ASP A 419 3.48 -34.64 2.77
C ASP A 419 2.87 -34.23 4.12
N SER A 420 3.00 -32.95 4.47
CA SER A 420 1.81 -32.11 4.61
C SER A 420 2.17 -30.63 4.78
N THR A 421 1.48 -29.87 3.94
CA THR A 421 1.45 -28.41 3.85
C THR A 421 0.58 -27.84 4.96
N ILE A 422 1.05 -26.84 5.73
CA ILE A 422 0.15 -25.88 6.39
C ILE A 422 0.59 -24.46 6.05
N LYS A 423 -0.09 -23.91 5.04
CA LYS A 423 -0.22 -22.48 4.76
C LYS A 423 -1.11 -21.87 5.85
N ARG A 424 -0.63 -20.83 6.56
CA ARG A 424 -1.54 -19.86 7.22
C ARG A 424 -1.78 -18.69 6.27
N SER A 425 -2.81 -18.84 5.45
CA SER A 425 -3.51 -17.74 4.78
C SER A 425 -4.77 -17.44 5.59
N ILE A 426 -4.83 -16.26 6.22
CA ILE A 426 -6.08 -15.76 6.79
C ILE A 426 -6.80 -15.02 5.67
N SER A 427 -7.75 -15.71 5.05
CA SER A 427 -8.77 -15.14 4.18
C SER A 427 -10.07 -15.05 4.98
N PHE A 428 -10.61 -13.86 5.17
CA PHE A 428 -11.98 -13.69 5.66
C PHE A 428 -12.91 -13.52 4.46
N SER A 429 -13.61 -14.60 4.12
CA SER A 429 -14.83 -14.59 3.32
C SER A 429 -16.00 -14.28 4.25
N SER A 430 -16.72 -13.20 3.99
CA SER A 430 -18.02 -12.95 4.61
C SER A 430 -19.10 -13.69 3.83
N GLU A 431 -19.40 -14.92 4.23
CA GLU A 431 -20.71 -15.53 3.99
C GLU A 431 -21.64 -15.16 5.15
N ASN A 432 -22.76 -14.52 4.84
CA ASN A 432 -23.97 -14.66 5.61
C ASN A 432 -25.11 -14.77 4.60
N GLN A 433 -25.66 -15.97 4.50
CA GLN A 433 -26.88 -16.30 3.78
C GLN A 433 -28.12 -15.93 4.61
N ASN A 434 -29.22 -15.72 3.87
CA ASN A 434 -30.64 -15.81 4.24
C ASN A 434 -31.32 -14.55 4.82
N ASN A 435 -32.08 -13.85 3.99
CA ASN A 435 -33.44 -14.30 3.68
C ASN A 435 -34.01 -13.68 2.38
N PRO A 436 -35.00 -14.35 1.74
CA PRO A 436 -35.47 -14.07 0.39
C PRO A 436 -36.68 -13.12 0.37
N VAL A 437 -36.97 -12.54 -0.81
CA VAL A 437 -38.28 -12.49 -1.51
C VAL A 437 -38.23 -11.42 -2.62
N PRO A 438 -38.90 -11.64 -3.77
CA PRO A 438 -38.51 -11.16 -5.09
C PRO A 438 -39.29 -9.90 -5.51
N TYR A 439 -38.92 -9.27 -6.63
CA TYR A 439 -39.87 -8.96 -7.72
C TYR A 439 -39.14 -8.47 -8.98
N ARG A 440 -39.58 -9.05 -10.11
CA ARG A 440 -39.41 -8.62 -11.52
C ARG A 440 -39.66 -7.10 -11.65
N LYS A 441 -38.99 -6.35 -12.51
CA LYS A 441 -38.88 -6.44 -13.98
C LYS A 441 -37.60 -5.75 -14.45
#